data_AF-A0A7C6ZC44-F1
#
_entry.id   AF-A0A7C6ZC44-F1
#
_cell.length_a   1.000
_cell.length_b   1.000
_cell.length_c   1.000
_cell.angle_alpha   90.00
_cell.angle_beta   90.00
_cell.angle_gamma   90.00
#
_symmetry.space_group_name_H-M   'P 1'
#
loop_
_entity.id
_entity.type
_entity.pdbx_description
1 polymer ?
#
loop_
_entity_poly.entity_id
_entity_poly.type
_entity_poly.pdbx_seq_one_letter_code
_entity_poly.pdbx_strand_id
1 'polypeptide(L)' 'MLVFGLSQPKNEKEIERKALLKALRQAEHEMDVALSYFHESTDPEIIDHAIYLMEAAKKKYSYFLKKARQENLFTS' A
#
# COMPACT_ATOMS: atom_id res chain seq x y z
N MET A 1 28.36 -30.68 -10.67
CA MET A 1 27.53 -30.66 -9.45
C MET A 1 27.12 -29.22 -9.20
N LEU A 2 25.82 -28.95 -9.12
CA LEU A 2 25.20 -27.62 -9.15
C LEU A 2 25.62 -26.75 -7.95
N VAL A 3 26.11 -25.53 -8.18
CA VAL A 3 26.21 -24.49 -7.16
C VAL A 3 24.90 -23.69 -7.19
N PHE A 4 23.88 -24.20 -6.49
CA PHE A 4 22.68 -23.41 -6.18
C PHE A 4 23.07 -22.42 -5.08
N GLY A 5 23.30 -21.16 -5.47
CA GLY A 5 23.50 -20.05 -4.54
C GLY A 5 22.27 -19.89 -3.66
N LEU A 6 22.38 -20.31 -2.41
CA LEU A 6 21.39 -20.06 -1.38
C LEU A 6 21.32 -18.54 -1.14
N SER A 7 20.36 -17.89 -1.79
CA SER A 7 19.96 -16.53 -1.45
C SER A 7 19.62 -16.51 0.05
N GLN A 8 20.31 -15.66 0.80
CA GLN A 8 20.23 -15.65 2.26
C GLN A 8 18.82 -15.16 2.69
N PRO A 9 18.07 -15.90 3.54
CA PRO A 9 16.69 -15.58 3.91
C PRO A 9 16.56 -14.21 4.62
N LYS A 10 17.66 -13.71 5.19
CA LYS A 10 17.71 -12.39 5.85
C LYS A 10 17.56 -11.22 4.87
N ASN A 11 18.01 -11.37 3.63
CA ASN A 11 17.86 -10.33 2.60
C ASN A 11 16.43 -10.31 2.04
N GLU A 12 15.85 -11.49 1.84
CA GLU A 12 14.48 -11.64 1.34
C GLU A 12 13.45 -11.02 2.29
N LYS A 13 13.56 -11.30 3.60
CA LYS A 13 12.67 -10.69 4.59
C LYS A 13 12.77 -9.17 4.63
N GLU A 14 13.97 -8.61 4.47
CA GLU A 14 14.16 -7.15 4.43
C GLU A 14 13.59 -6.54 3.14
N ILE A 15 13.70 -7.23 2.00
CA ILE A 15 13.07 -6.84 0.74
C ILE A 15 11.54 -6.83 0.90
N GLU A 16 10.96 -7.87 1.51
CA GLU A 16 9.52 -7.96 1.78
C GLU A 16 9.03 -6.83 2.70
N ARG A 17 9.76 -6.52 3.79
CA ARG A 17 9.45 -5.40 4.69
C ARG A 17 9.44 -4.07 3.93
N LYS A 18 10.44 -3.82 3.08
CA LYS A 18 10.51 -2.61 2.24
C LYS A 18 9.37 -2.56 1.23
N ALA A 19 9.05 -3.67 0.59
CA ALA A 19 7.93 -3.77 -0.35
C ALA A 19 6.60 -3.47 0.35
N LEU A 20 6.40 -3.98 1.56
CA LEU A 20 5.22 -3.74 2.37
C LEU A 20 5.07 -2.26 2.75
N LEU A 21 6.15 -1.61 3.20
CA LEU A 21 6.13 -0.17 3.49
C LEU A 21 5.89 0.67 2.23
N LYS A 22 6.46 0.28 1.09
CA LYS A 22 6.21 0.93 -0.19
C LYS A 22 4.74 0.82 -0.58
N ALA A 23 4.15 -0.37 -0.44
CA ALA A 23 2.74 -0.62 -0.76
C ALA A 23 1.79 0.17 0.16
N LEU A 24 2.14 0.30 1.45
CA LEU A 24 1.39 1.12 2.40
C LEU A 24 1.39 2.60 1.99
N ARG A 25 2.57 3.18 1.72
CA ARG A 25 2.69 4.58 1.25
C ARG A 25 1.98 4.80 -0.09
N GLN A 26 2.02 3.81 -0.98
CA GLN A 26 1.30 3.90 -2.25
C GLN A 26 -0.21 3.95 -2.03
N ALA A 27 -0.76 3.17 -1.10
CA ALA A 27 -2.18 3.21 -0.78
C ALA A 27 -2.61 4.52 -0.11
N GLU A 28 -1.73 5.12 0.69
CA GLU A 28 -1.93 6.47 1.25
C GLU A 28 -1.98 7.53 0.14
N HIS A 29 -1.01 7.50 -0.77
CA HIS A 29 -1.00 8.40 -1.93
C HIS A 29 -2.22 8.23 -2.84
N GLU A 30 -2.67 6.99 -3.07
CA GLU A 30 -3.90 6.72 -3.82
C GLU A 30 -5.14 7.33 -3.15
N MET A 31 -5.20 7.35 -1.81
CA MET A 31 -6.27 8.05 -1.10
C MET A 31 -6.22 9.56 -1.32
N ASP A 32 -5.03 10.16 -1.22
CA ASP A 32 -4.87 11.60 -1.43
C ASP A 32 -5.27 12.01 -2.85
N VAL A 33 -4.89 11.21 -3.84
CA VAL A 33 -5.28 11.41 -5.24
C VAL A 33 -6.79 11.29 -5.41
N ALA A 34 -7.42 10.26 -4.84
CA ALA A 34 -8.87 10.09 -4.92
C ALA A 34 -9.62 11.25 -4.24
N LEU A 35 -9.09 11.78 -3.13
CA LEU A 35 -9.66 12.92 -2.44
C LEU A 35 -9.54 14.22 -3.26
N SER A 36 -8.38 14.48 -3.86
CA SER A 36 -8.20 15.62 -4.77
C SER A 36 -9.14 15.50 -5.97
N TYR A 37 -9.25 14.30 -6.55
CA TYR A 37 -10.16 14.05 -7.66
C TYR A 37 -11.62 14.30 -7.27
N PHE A 38 -12.05 13.86 -6.08
CA PHE A 38 -13.37 14.15 -5.54
C PHE A 38 -13.62 15.67 -5.41
N HIS A 39 -12.65 16.42 -4.87
CA HIS A 39 -12.79 17.87 -4.69
C HIS A 39 -12.87 18.65 -6.01
N GLU A 40 -12.19 18.17 -7.05
CA GLU A 40 -12.19 18.80 -8.38
C GLU A 40 -13.44 18.43 -9.20
N SER A 41 -14.17 17.39 -8.79
CA SER A 41 -15.29 16.84 -9.54
C SER A 41 -16.59 17.58 -9.25
N THR A 42 -17.30 17.94 -10.31
CA THR A 42 -18.62 18.58 -10.25
C THR A 42 -19.74 17.72 -10.84
N ASP A 43 -19.38 16.72 -11.64
CA ASP A 43 -20.30 15.75 -12.21
C ASP A 43 -20.62 14.65 -11.17
N PRO A 44 -21.91 14.38 -10.87
CA PRO A 44 -22.31 13.36 -9.92
C PRO A 44 -21.73 11.96 -10.18
N GLU A 45 -21.64 11.53 -11.45
CA GLU A 45 -21.09 10.20 -11.78
C GLU A 45 -19.60 10.12 -11.48
N ILE A 46 -18.88 11.22 -11.73
CA ILE A 46 -17.46 11.32 -11.41
C ILE A 46 -17.24 11.37 -9.90
N ILE A 47 -18.12 12.07 -9.16
CA ILE A 47 -18.09 12.12 -7.69
C ILE A 47 -18.23 10.70 -7.11
N ASP A 48 -19.21 9.93 -7.60
CA ASP A 48 -19.41 8.53 -7.16
C ASP A 48 -18.18 7.66 -7.47
N HIS A 49 -17.58 7.84 -8.64
CA HIS A 49 -16.34 7.16 -9.00
C HIS A 49 -15.18 7.53 -8.05
N ALA A 50 -15.02 8.81 -7.71
CA ALA A 50 -13.99 9.27 -6.77
C ALA A 50 -14.19 8.69 -5.36
N ILE A 51 -15.44 8.59 -4.90
CA ILE A 51 -15.78 7.92 -3.63
C ILE A 51 -15.36 6.45 -3.68
N TYR A 52 -15.69 5.74 -4.77
CA TYR A 52 -15.31 4.34 -4.94
C TYR A 52 -13.79 4.13 -4.90
N LEU A 53 -13.03 5.00 -5.59
CA LEU A 53 -11.56 4.96 -5.56
C LEU A 53 -11.02 5.19 -4.16
N MET A 54 -11.58 6.16 -3.43
CA MET A 54 -11.19 6.45 -2.05
C MET A 54 -11.44 5.25 -1.13
N GLU A 55 -12.59 4.57 -1.26
CA GLU A 55 -12.88 3.36 -0.48
C GLU A 55 -11.93 2.20 -0.80
N ALA A 56 -11.61 1.99 -2.07
CA ALA A 56 -10.67 0.97 -2.50
C ALA A 56 -9.27 1.23 -1.91
N ALA A 57 -8.79 2.47 -1.98
CA ALA A 57 -7.50 2.88 -1.42
C ALA A 57 -7.49 2.74 0.11
N LYS A 58 -8.56 3.12 0.82
CA LYS A 58 -8.73 2.91 2.27
C LYS A 58 -8.62 1.43 2.66
N LYS A 59 -9.31 0.54 1.95
CA LYS A 59 -9.25 -0.91 2.19
C LYS A 59 -7.82 -1.44 1.97
N LYS A 60 -7.16 -1.00 0.90
CA LYS A 60 -5.77 -1.38 0.58
C LYS A 60 -4.78 -0.92 1.65
N TYR A 61 -4.88 0.32 2.11
CA TYR A 61 -4.04 0.85 3.19
C TYR A 61 -4.25 0.11 4.49
N SER A 62 -5.51 -0.12 4.90
CA SER A 62 -5.83 -0.87 6.12
C SER A 62 -5.21 -2.27 6.11
N TYR A 63 -5.24 -2.95 4.96
CA TYR A 63 -4.60 -4.25 4.78
C TYR A 63 -3.09 -4.18 4.98
N PHE A 64 -2.40 -3.26 4.31
CA PHE A 64 -0.95 -3.14 4.43
C PHE A 64 -0.52 -2.64 5.81
N LEU A 65 -1.31 -1.77 6.45
CA LEU A 65 -1.05 -1.29 7.80
C LEU A 65 -1.12 -2.44 8.80
N LYS A 66 -2.14 -3.31 8.69
CA LYS A 66 -2.26 -4.51 9.53
C LYS A 66 -1.04 -5.41 9.36
N LYS A 67 -0.61 -5.67 8.13
CA LYS A 67 0.60 -6.47 7.85
C LYS A 67 1.86 -5.82 8.41
N ALA A 68 2.04 -4.51 8.23
CA ALA A 68 3.23 -3.80 8.71
C ALA A 68 3.30 -3.77 10.24
N ARG A 69 2.16 -3.73 10.93
CA ARG A 69 2.09 -3.91 12.39
C ARG A 69 2.48 -5.33 12.83
N GLN A 70 2.04 -6.36 12.11
CA GLN A 70 2.42 -7.76 12.40
C GLN A 70 3.93 -7.99 12.25
N GLU A 71 4.57 -7.29 11.30
CA GLU A 71 6.02 -7.31 11.11
C GLU A 71 6.79 -6.35 12.05
N ASN A 72 6.11 -5.71 13.02
CA ASN A 72 6.68 -4.73 13.95
C ASN A 72 7.47 -3.60 13.25
N LEU A 73 7.00 -3.12 12.10
CA LEU A 73 7.70 -2.10 11.31
C LEU A 73 7.60 -0.67 11.88
N PHE A 74 6.80 -0.47 12.93
CA PHE A 74 6.56 0.83 13.56
C PHE A 74 7.01 0.92 15.01
N THR A 75 7.45 -0.20 15.60
CA THR A 75 7.91 -0.23 16.98
C THR A 75 9.42 -0.03 16.95
N SER A 76 9.86 1.15 17.39
CA SER A 76 11.28 1.51 17.53
C SER A 76 11.92 0.82 18.73
#